data_AF-A0A5Q4SBW0-F1
#
_entry.id   AF-A0A5Q4SBW0-F1
#
_cell.length_a   1.000
_cell.length_b   1.000
_cell.length_c   1.000
_cell.angle_alpha   90.00
_cell.angle_beta   90.00
_cell.angle_gamma   90.00
#
_symmetry.space_group_name_H-M   'P 1'
#
loop_
_entity.id
_entity.type
_entity.pdbx_description
1 polymer ?
#
loop_
_entity_poly.entity_id
_entity_poly.type
_entity_poly.pdbx_seq_one_letter_code
_entity_poly.pdbx_strand_id
1 'polypeptide(L)'
;MREIPQFSRLYADEQLRSPSGRFVLHYDTAGIAVIADTERDVVTWRAGAAGRLLLGDGGEVQVEAGDSHETIWYSGFAAPGAHVLILTDAGDLELLSGEHVRLRNSRTGPVEALALRDSAPAADITAGSFLLSERKKRRTVVREQDGWLRVGEHWPNGGGGSYALSGPLVDWLEQEGTVLGWLMLPVNGTRAKARTLCLTDAAGTVLWHEGDQRPATPVPAGAPYAYGGPELGVGARLRHQSLTSPSGSHTLTHQGNGDLVLRCNAEHRDVWSTGTHWADGGWAELKADGDLVVHNPHGAPVWRSRTAGSGARRLVVRDDGRVELLDGKGRALWSVDTHASCAAAPVNAPRGAVMLRGQTLRQHALTSADGSTVLGHHDDRRLVLFGADGTWLWYAHLGEAQQPGLLLDEDGMLRILDDDTERPPLAGPADELRVQNGEILLLRADGTLVWRNGEEVTETGAAAQEPAEDFEAWMEKLTGLHYYCAAVVHDTTPDDALVRLGADPGQIRTGTWDDLLTQSQYARRLHRPVRDRSGSRPPRAAPARTVREGEPYRT
;
A
#
# COMPACT_ATOMS: atom_id res chain seq x y z
N MET A 1 -0.09 18.53 2.10
CA MET A 1 0.17 19.94 2.49
C MET A 1 1.64 20.28 2.21
N ARG A 2 2.00 21.53 1.88
CA ARG A 2 3.41 21.99 1.87
C ARG A 2 3.71 22.60 3.24
N GLU A 3 4.93 22.45 3.73
CA GLU A 3 5.37 22.97 5.03
C GLU A 3 6.78 23.60 4.90
N ILE A 4 7.15 24.47 5.83
CA ILE A 4 8.51 25.05 5.93
C ILE A 4 9.14 24.50 7.22
N PRO A 5 10.04 23.50 7.13
CA PRO A 5 10.82 23.05 8.28
C PRO A 5 11.75 24.15 8.79
N GLN A 6 12.15 24.06 10.05
CA GLN A 6 13.14 24.95 10.66
C GLN A 6 14.41 25.02 9.81
N PHE A 7 15.00 26.21 9.71
CA PHE A 7 16.15 26.53 8.86
C PHE A 7 15.92 26.40 7.34
N SER A 8 14.76 25.92 6.89
CA SER A 8 14.36 25.94 5.48
C SER A 8 13.82 27.31 5.12
N ARG A 9 14.14 27.77 3.90
CA ARG A 9 13.77 29.10 3.39
C ARG A 9 12.72 28.93 2.30
N LEU A 10 11.73 29.80 2.28
CA LEU A 10 10.84 29.94 1.12
C LEU A 10 11.59 30.73 0.04
N TYR A 11 11.84 30.14 -1.12
CA TYR A 11 12.51 30.81 -2.23
C TYR A 11 11.55 31.68 -3.06
N ALA A 12 12.08 32.62 -3.85
CA ALA A 12 11.29 33.66 -4.52
C ALA A 12 10.29 33.12 -5.56
N ASP A 13 10.62 31.98 -6.16
CA ASP A 13 9.83 31.19 -7.09
C ASP A 13 8.88 30.20 -6.41
N GLU A 14 8.95 30.08 -5.08
CA GLU A 14 8.13 29.16 -4.30
C GLU A 14 6.90 29.82 -3.70
N GLN A 15 5.88 28.98 -3.48
CA GLN A 15 4.65 29.35 -2.79
C GLN A 15 4.32 28.29 -1.75
N LEU A 16 3.88 28.73 -0.58
CA LEU A 16 3.28 27.92 0.46
C LEU A 16 1.76 28.15 0.41
N ARG A 17 0.99 27.11 0.15
CA ARG A 17 -0.48 27.17 0.01
C ARG A 17 -1.15 26.53 1.21
N SER A 18 -2.27 27.11 1.63
CA SER A 18 -3.17 26.47 2.61
C SER A 18 -3.82 25.21 2.03
N PRO A 19 -4.40 24.30 2.84
CA PRO A 19 -4.95 23.04 2.35
C PRO A 19 -6.02 23.19 1.26
N SER A 20 -6.95 24.13 1.39
CA SER A 20 -7.94 24.46 0.34
C SER A 20 -7.36 25.20 -0.87
N GLY A 21 -6.10 25.66 -0.79
CA GLY A 21 -5.46 26.52 -1.78
C GLY A 21 -5.90 27.99 -1.73
N ARG A 22 -6.90 28.34 -0.91
CA ARG A 22 -7.45 29.70 -0.76
C ARG A 22 -6.39 30.72 -0.39
N PHE A 23 -5.54 30.42 0.59
CA PHE A 23 -4.51 31.32 1.07
C PHE A 23 -3.15 30.92 0.51
N VAL A 24 -2.38 31.90 0.05
CA VAL A 24 -1.06 31.69 -0.56
C VAL A 24 -0.03 32.65 0.02
N LEU A 25 0.94 32.10 0.75
CA LEU A 25 2.17 32.78 1.13
C LEU A 25 3.15 32.73 -0.05
N HIS A 26 3.49 33.90 -0.57
CA HIS A 26 4.38 34.09 -1.72
C HIS A 26 5.10 35.45 -1.61
N TYR A 27 5.99 35.76 -2.55
CA TYR A 27 6.65 37.06 -2.61
C TYR A 27 5.94 38.02 -3.57
N ASP A 28 5.75 39.27 -3.15
CA ASP A 28 5.25 40.33 -4.02
C ASP A 28 6.36 40.93 -4.92
N THR A 29 5.99 41.91 -5.74
CA THR A 29 6.92 42.60 -6.66
C THR A 29 8.03 43.39 -5.96
N ALA A 30 7.95 43.62 -4.65
CA ALA A 30 8.99 44.23 -3.84
C ALA A 30 9.89 43.18 -3.14
N GLY A 31 9.68 41.88 -3.39
CA GLY A 31 10.41 40.80 -2.73
C GLY A 31 10.00 40.60 -1.27
N ILE A 32 8.81 41.05 -0.88
CA ILE A 32 8.27 40.93 0.47
C ILE A 32 7.31 39.75 0.54
N ALA A 33 7.49 38.87 1.52
CA ALA A 33 6.59 37.75 1.75
C ALA A 33 5.20 38.23 2.22
N VAL A 34 4.15 37.78 1.54
CA VAL A 34 2.75 38.18 1.75
C VAL A 34 1.82 36.96 1.73
N ILE A 35 0.80 36.95 2.58
CA ILE A 35 -0.33 36.00 2.48
C ILE A 35 -1.47 36.69 1.73
N ALA A 36 -1.88 36.15 0.59
CA ALA A 36 -3.05 36.62 -0.16
C ALA A 36 -4.23 35.65 -0.03
N ASP A 37 -5.44 36.19 0.11
CA ASP A 37 -6.73 35.49 -0.03
C ASP A 37 -7.12 35.49 -1.50
N THR A 38 -6.92 34.37 -2.20
CA THR A 38 -7.11 34.26 -3.66
C THR A 38 -8.56 34.40 -4.11
N GLU A 39 -9.55 34.20 -3.22
CA GLU A 39 -10.96 34.43 -3.54
C GLU A 39 -11.33 35.92 -3.50
N ARG A 40 -10.64 36.70 -2.67
CA ARG A 40 -10.97 38.10 -2.37
C ARG A 40 -10.01 39.10 -3.02
N ASP A 41 -8.88 38.62 -3.55
CA ASP A 41 -7.78 39.40 -4.10
C ASP A 41 -7.23 40.45 -3.09
N VAL A 42 -7.06 40.03 -1.83
CA VAL A 42 -6.54 40.88 -0.75
C VAL A 42 -5.37 40.24 0.00
N VAL A 43 -4.38 41.06 0.35
CA VAL A 43 -3.29 40.67 1.25
C VAL A 43 -3.78 40.74 2.70
N THR A 44 -3.67 39.63 3.42
CA THR A 44 -4.09 39.51 4.83
C THR A 44 -2.93 39.59 5.82
N TRP A 45 -1.71 39.34 5.36
CA TRP A 45 -0.48 39.43 6.16
C TRP A 45 0.72 39.80 5.28
N ARG A 46 1.70 40.52 5.85
CA ARG A 46 2.89 41.01 5.15
C ARG A 46 4.10 41.01 6.09
N ALA A 47 5.23 40.49 5.63
CA ALA A 47 6.51 40.63 6.31
C ALA A 47 7.01 42.10 6.23
N GLY A 48 7.70 42.57 7.27
CA GLY A 48 8.14 43.98 7.34
C GLY A 48 9.38 44.32 6.52
N ALA A 49 10.03 43.34 5.89
CA ALA A 49 11.23 43.53 5.06
C ALA A 49 11.23 42.58 3.85
N ALA A 50 11.98 42.97 2.81
CA ALA A 50 12.24 42.14 1.64
C ALA A 50 13.45 41.24 1.88
N GLY A 51 13.34 39.95 1.55
CA GLY A 51 14.36 38.94 1.84
C GLY A 51 13.78 37.53 1.91
N ARG A 52 14.57 36.54 2.33
CA ARG A 52 14.12 35.14 2.41
C ARG A 52 13.43 34.86 3.75
N LEU A 53 12.14 34.49 3.72
CA LEU A 53 11.38 34.06 4.87
C LEU A 53 11.75 32.63 5.30
N LEU A 54 11.90 32.42 6.61
CA LEU A 54 12.14 31.11 7.23
C LEU A 54 11.59 31.03 8.66
N LEU A 55 11.57 29.81 9.21
CA LEU A 55 11.45 29.55 10.64
C LEU A 55 12.86 29.43 11.27
N GLY A 56 13.19 30.34 12.18
CA GLY A 56 14.50 30.41 12.85
C GLY A 56 14.66 29.47 14.06
N ASP A 57 15.86 29.44 14.63
CA ASP A 57 16.24 28.58 15.77
C ASP A 57 15.36 28.82 17.02
N GLY A 58 15.03 30.09 17.30
CA GLY A 58 14.15 30.49 18.41
C GLY A 58 12.67 30.09 18.23
N GLY A 59 12.31 29.47 17.10
CA GLY A 59 10.91 29.19 16.75
C GLY A 59 10.15 30.45 16.34
N GLU A 60 10.84 31.39 15.68
CA GLU A 60 10.29 32.66 15.20
C GLU A 60 10.24 32.67 13.66
N VAL A 61 9.14 33.20 13.09
CA VAL A 61 9.12 33.50 11.65
C VAL A 61 9.94 34.78 11.43
N GLN A 62 10.97 34.68 10.59
CA GLN A 62 11.95 35.73 10.37
C GLN A 62 12.29 35.88 8.88
N VAL A 63 12.92 36.99 8.52
CA VAL A 63 13.41 37.26 7.15
C VAL A 63 14.91 37.52 7.18
N GLU A 64 15.65 36.77 6.36
CA GLU A 64 17.07 36.96 6.11
C GLU A 64 17.32 37.84 4.87
N ALA A 65 18.34 38.71 4.95
CA ALA A 65 18.90 39.38 3.78
C ALA A 65 19.51 38.37 2.81
N GLY A 66 19.32 38.60 1.49
CA GLY A 66 19.54 37.59 0.45
C GLY A 66 20.93 36.94 0.40
N ASP A 67 21.99 37.71 0.67
CA ASP A 67 23.37 37.23 0.48
C ASP A 67 24.16 37.10 1.79
N SER A 68 23.74 37.76 2.86
CA SER A 68 24.48 37.78 4.14
C SER A 68 23.96 36.78 5.18
N HIS A 69 22.78 36.18 4.98
CA HIS A 69 22.05 35.41 6.00
C HIS A 69 21.79 36.19 7.32
N GLU A 70 21.93 37.51 7.28
CA GLU A 70 21.62 38.39 8.41
C GLU A 70 20.09 38.49 8.57
N THR A 71 19.58 38.24 9.77
CA THR A 71 18.14 38.38 10.04
C THR A 71 17.78 39.85 10.20
N ILE A 72 17.03 40.37 9.23
CA ILE A 72 16.69 41.79 9.09
C ILE A 72 15.27 42.13 9.56
N TRP A 73 14.43 41.12 9.80
CA TRP A 73 13.09 41.30 10.35
C TRP A 73 12.58 40.05 11.08
N TYR A 74 11.78 40.28 12.11
CA TYR A 74 11.10 39.25 12.91
C TYR A 74 9.59 39.52 12.92
N SER A 75 8.80 38.44 12.87
CA SER A 75 7.34 38.49 12.93
C SER A 75 6.73 38.98 14.24
N GLY A 76 7.54 39.10 15.30
CA GLY A 76 7.07 39.49 16.63
C GLY A 76 6.30 38.37 17.37
N PHE A 77 6.24 37.16 16.80
CA PHE A 77 5.70 35.99 17.48
C PHE A 77 6.65 34.78 17.40
N ALA A 78 6.80 34.12 18.55
CA ALA A 78 7.70 32.99 18.76
C ALA A 78 6.95 31.81 19.36
N ALA A 79 7.41 30.59 19.06
CA ALA A 79 7.08 29.39 19.81
C ALA A 79 8.36 28.56 20.00
N PRO A 80 9.05 28.70 21.15
CA PRO A 80 10.25 27.90 21.44
C PRO A 80 9.98 26.40 21.27
N GLY A 81 10.84 25.72 20.52
CA GLY A 81 10.64 24.31 20.13
C GLY A 81 9.78 24.10 18.88
N ALA A 82 9.33 25.15 18.19
CA ALA A 82 8.73 25.02 16.87
C ALA A 82 9.77 24.58 15.83
N HIS A 83 9.44 23.52 15.10
CA HIS A 83 10.28 22.97 14.02
C HIS A 83 9.60 23.05 12.65
N VAL A 84 8.31 23.38 12.59
CA VAL A 84 7.54 23.43 11.33
C VAL A 84 6.66 24.68 11.32
N LEU A 85 6.66 25.38 10.19
CA LEU A 85 5.77 26.49 9.86
C LEU A 85 4.80 26.06 8.75
N ILE A 86 3.50 26.26 8.98
CA ILE A 86 2.44 26.01 7.98
C ILE A 86 1.53 27.23 7.78
N LEU A 87 0.78 27.23 6.67
CA LEU A 87 -0.27 28.21 6.37
C LEU A 87 -1.65 27.55 6.48
N THR A 88 -2.58 28.15 7.22
CA THR A 88 -3.92 27.59 7.46
C THR A 88 -4.98 28.12 6.49
N ASP A 89 -6.09 27.40 6.36
CA ASP A 89 -7.28 27.87 5.62
C ASP A 89 -8.03 29.02 6.30
N ALA A 90 -7.55 29.48 7.46
CA ALA A 90 -8.00 30.69 8.12
C ALA A 90 -7.04 31.88 7.91
N GLY A 91 -6.05 31.73 7.02
CA GLY A 91 -5.07 32.76 6.66
C GLY A 91 -3.95 32.97 7.69
N ASP A 92 -3.81 32.08 8.68
CA ASP A 92 -2.82 32.20 9.75
C ASP A 92 -1.54 31.44 9.43
N LEU A 93 -0.44 31.91 10.03
CA LEU A 93 0.77 31.12 10.19
C LEU A 93 0.68 30.32 11.49
N GLU A 94 0.94 29.02 11.42
CA GLU A 94 1.03 28.15 12.60
C GLU A 94 2.41 27.57 12.78
N LEU A 95 2.83 27.54 14.04
CA LEU A 95 4.09 27.01 14.51
C LEU A 95 3.84 25.69 15.23
N LEU A 96 4.39 24.61 14.69
CA LEU A 96 4.26 23.25 15.23
C LEU A 96 5.61 22.76 15.75
N SER A 97 5.58 21.87 16.74
CA SER A 97 6.77 21.13 17.18
C SER A 97 7.27 20.19 16.09
N GLY A 98 8.44 19.56 16.29
CA GLY A 98 8.93 18.46 15.43
C GLY A 98 8.06 17.20 15.46
N GLU A 99 6.96 17.22 16.21
CA GLU A 99 5.97 16.16 16.34
C GLU A 99 4.61 16.57 15.75
N HIS A 100 4.59 17.68 15.00
CA HIS A 100 3.43 18.36 14.41
C HIS A 100 2.37 18.86 15.42
N VAL A 101 2.61 18.75 16.73
CA VAL A 101 1.75 19.34 17.77
C VAL A 101 1.80 20.86 17.67
N ARG A 102 0.63 21.50 17.57
CA ARG A 102 0.49 22.96 17.49
C ARG A 102 0.99 23.62 18.78
N LEU A 103 1.94 24.55 18.65
CA LEU A 103 2.48 25.36 19.75
C LEU A 103 1.94 26.79 19.74
N ARG A 104 1.69 27.35 18.55
CA ARG A 104 1.19 28.72 18.39
C ARG A 104 0.51 28.94 17.05
N ASN A 105 -0.52 29.78 17.05
CA ASN A 105 -1.12 30.36 15.85
C ASN A 105 -0.87 31.89 15.86
N SER A 106 -0.57 32.47 14.69
CA SER A 106 -0.18 33.88 14.58
C SER A 106 -1.27 34.87 15.03
N ARG A 107 -2.55 34.48 14.92
CA ARG A 107 -3.71 35.30 15.28
C ARG A 107 -4.26 34.98 16.67
N THR A 108 -4.38 33.70 17.05
CA THR A 108 -4.96 33.32 18.36
C THR A 108 -3.93 33.22 19.48
N GLY A 109 -2.63 33.24 19.18
CA GLY A 109 -1.56 33.18 20.17
C GLY A 109 -1.10 31.76 20.51
N PRO A 110 -0.41 31.58 21.65
CA PRO A 110 0.10 30.28 22.11
C PRO A 110 -1.03 29.26 22.30
N VAL A 111 -0.72 27.99 22.06
CA VAL A 111 -1.64 26.86 22.21
C VAL A 111 -1.01 25.83 23.13
N GLU A 112 -1.69 25.54 24.25
CA GLU A 112 -1.32 24.45 25.15
C GLU A 112 -2.14 23.21 24.77
N ALA A 113 -1.63 22.43 23.82
CA ALA A 113 -2.34 21.25 23.31
C ALA A 113 -2.41 20.14 24.36
N LEU A 114 -3.61 19.62 24.61
CA LEU A 114 -3.86 18.58 25.62
C LEU A 114 -3.35 17.20 25.16
N ALA A 115 -2.44 16.62 25.93
CA ALA A 115 -1.95 15.26 25.68
C ALA A 115 -2.91 14.20 26.24
N LEU A 116 -3.70 13.58 25.36
CA LEU A 116 -4.56 12.44 25.65
C LEU A 116 -3.70 11.18 25.81
N ARG A 117 -3.83 10.46 26.93
CA ARG A 117 -2.86 9.42 27.33
C ARG A 117 -3.28 8.01 26.94
N ASP A 118 -2.40 7.30 26.24
CA ASP A 118 -2.50 5.89 25.78
C ASP A 118 -3.69 5.54 24.84
N SER A 119 -4.90 6.08 25.03
CA SER A 119 -6.05 5.94 24.11
C SER A 119 -7.06 7.10 24.20
N ALA A 120 -7.76 7.40 23.11
CA ALA A 120 -8.87 8.38 23.04
C ALA A 120 -9.79 8.11 21.83
N PRO A 121 -11.07 8.54 21.83
CA PRO A 121 -11.86 8.64 20.60
C PRO A 121 -11.13 9.43 19.52
N ALA A 122 -11.24 9.04 18.25
CA ALA A 122 -10.54 9.74 17.16
C ALA A 122 -11.01 11.20 17.01
N ALA A 123 -12.29 11.47 17.26
CA ALA A 123 -12.88 12.82 17.23
C ALA A 123 -12.35 13.74 18.35
N ASP A 124 -11.84 13.18 19.46
CA ASP A 124 -11.21 13.93 20.54
C ASP A 124 -9.77 14.35 20.17
N ILE A 125 -9.19 13.82 19.08
CA ILE A 125 -7.89 14.24 18.53
C ILE A 125 -8.14 15.43 17.59
N THR A 126 -7.82 16.62 18.08
CA THR A 126 -8.12 17.90 17.43
C THR A 126 -6.87 18.76 17.28
N ALA A 127 -7.03 19.94 16.70
CA ALA A 127 -6.01 20.98 16.71
C ALA A 127 -5.52 21.40 18.12
N GLY A 128 -6.31 21.16 19.17
CA GLY A 128 -5.98 21.47 20.57
C GLY A 128 -5.69 20.24 21.45
N SER A 129 -5.66 19.04 20.87
CA SER A 129 -5.55 17.79 21.64
C SER A 129 -4.94 16.66 20.80
N PHE A 130 -3.98 15.92 21.35
CA PHE A 130 -3.26 14.87 20.61
C PHE A 130 -3.10 13.60 21.44
N LEU A 131 -3.11 12.44 20.79
CA LEU A 131 -2.85 11.17 21.45
C LEU A 131 -1.35 11.03 21.72
N LEU A 132 -0.98 10.61 22.93
CA LEU A 132 0.41 10.47 23.38
C LEU A 132 0.65 9.16 24.14
N SER A 133 1.63 8.38 23.66
CA SER A 133 2.21 7.23 24.36
C SER A 133 3.70 7.48 24.66
N GLU A 134 4.05 7.59 25.94
CA GLU A 134 5.43 7.78 26.44
C GLU A 134 5.96 6.51 27.10
N ARG A 135 6.15 5.45 26.31
CA ARG A 135 6.58 4.13 26.79
C ARG A 135 8.06 3.90 26.45
N LYS A 136 8.43 2.81 25.75
CA LYS A 136 9.83 2.58 25.31
C LYS A 136 10.28 3.54 24.18
N LYS A 137 9.31 4.02 23.41
CA LYS A 137 9.44 5.09 22.42
C LYS A 137 8.31 6.07 22.68
N ARG A 138 8.51 7.34 22.31
CA ARG A 138 7.46 8.35 22.37
C ARG A 138 6.71 8.33 21.05
N ARG A 139 5.38 8.34 21.08
CA ARG A 139 4.53 8.32 19.89
C ARG A 139 3.38 9.31 20.02
N THR A 140 3.08 10.01 18.93
CA THR A 140 1.99 10.98 18.83
C THR A 140 0.98 10.57 17.76
N VAL A 141 -0.29 10.95 17.94
CA VAL A 141 -1.26 11.07 16.83
C VAL A 141 -1.88 12.46 16.91
N VAL A 142 -1.75 13.23 15.83
CA VAL A 142 -2.11 14.66 15.77
C VAL A 142 -3.03 14.92 14.57
N ARG A 143 -4.02 15.79 14.74
CA ARG A 143 -4.91 16.22 13.65
C ARG A 143 -4.22 17.27 12.77
N GLU A 144 -4.10 16.99 11.48
CA GLU A 144 -3.62 17.94 10.48
C GLU A 144 -4.76 18.87 10.01
N GLN A 145 -4.42 19.99 9.35
CA GLN A 145 -5.40 21.00 8.91
C GLN A 145 -6.35 20.50 7.80
N ASP A 146 -5.94 19.50 7.03
CA ASP A 146 -6.78 18.82 6.01
C ASP A 146 -7.66 17.72 6.62
N GLY A 147 -7.69 17.59 7.95
CA GLY A 147 -8.49 16.61 8.66
C GLY A 147 -7.84 15.24 8.79
N TRP A 148 -6.66 15.01 8.22
CA TRP A 148 -5.93 13.75 8.33
C TRP A 148 -5.33 13.58 9.74
N LEU A 149 -4.96 12.36 10.13
CA LEU A 149 -4.24 12.09 11.38
C LEU A 149 -2.79 11.72 11.07
N ARG A 150 -1.82 12.56 11.48
CA ARG A 150 -0.40 12.19 11.44
C ARG A 150 -0.05 11.35 12.65
N VAL A 151 0.52 10.17 12.42
CA VAL A 151 1.13 9.33 13.45
C VAL A 151 2.64 9.56 13.42
N GLY A 152 3.20 9.96 14.56
CA GLY A 152 4.64 10.18 14.74
C GLY A 152 5.27 9.18 15.71
N GLU A 153 6.47 8.69 15.39
CA GLU A 153 7.32 7.93 16.31
C GLU A 153 8.66 8.64 16.52
N HIS A 154 8.96 8.93 17.79
CA HIS A 154 10.10 9.75 18.22
C HIS A 154 11.05 8.92 19.07
N TRP A 155 12.33 8.91 18.71
CA TRP A 155 13.36 8.05 19.29
C TRP A 155 14.28 8.84 20.24
N PRO A 156 14.80 8.24 21.33
CA PRO A 156 15.64 8.96 22.30
C PRO A 156 16.94 9.56 21.76
N ASN A 157 17.36 9.18 20.55
CA ASN A 157 18.56 9.69 19.86
C ASN A 157 18.25 10.89 18.93
N GLY A 158 17.04 11.45 18.97
CA GLY A 158 16.61 12.56 18.11
C GLY A 158 16.18 12.13 16.70
N GLY A 159 16.18 10.84 16.39
CA GLY A 159 15.58 10.30 15.17
C GLY A 159 14.07 10.08 15.32
N GLY A 160 13.40 9.81 14.20
CA GLY A 160 11.98 9.47 14.20
C GLY A 160 11.46 9.16 12.80
N GLY A 161 10.16 8.89 12.72
CA GLY A 161 9.43 8.71 11.47
C GLY A 161 7.97 9.13 11.64
N SER A 162 7.29 9.44 10.55
CA SER A 162 5.84 9.69 10.57
C SER A 162 5.17 9.21 9.29
N TYR A 163 3.87 8.97 9.38
CA TYR A 163 2.97 8.68 8.26
C TYR A 163 1.59 9.26 8.62
N ALA A 164 0.71 9.37 7.62
CA ALA A 164 -0.63 9.93 7.81
C ALA A 164 -1.71 8.88 7.54
N LEU A 165 -2.78 8.95 8.31
CA LEU A 165 -4.03 8.24 8.09
C LEU A 165 -4.93 9.15 7.24
N SER A 166 -5.44 8.63 6.13
CA SER A 166 -6.20 9.42 5.14
C SER A 166 -7.53 9.91 5.70
N GLY A 167 -8.04 11.04 5.20
CA GLY A 167 -9.35 11.59 5.57
C GLY A 167 -10.49 10.54 5.63
N PRO A 168 -10.71 9.73 4.58
CA PRO A 168 -11.76 8.68 4.59
C PRO A 168 -11.59 7.62 5.68
N LEU A 169 -10.34 7.29 6.07
CA LEU A 169 -10.08 6.44 7.22
C LEU A 169 -10.41 7.18 8.52
N VAL A 170 -9.96 8.44 8.68
CA VAL A 170 -10.22 9.25 9.89
C VAL A 170 -11.73 9.44 10.11
N ASP A 171 -12.48 9.79 9.07
CA ASP A 171 -13.95 9.92 9.13
C ASP A 171 -14.62 8.62 9.60
N TRP A 172 -14.05 7.45 9.28
CA TRP A 172 -14.51 6.16 9.77
C TRP A 172 -13.98 5.82 11.18
N LEU A 173 -12.79 6.30 11.58
CA LEU A 173 -12.27 6.14 12.95
C LEU A 173 -13.08 6.94 13.98
N GLU A 174 -13.83 7.97 13.58
CA GLU A 174 -14.68 8.81 14.45
C GLU A 174 -16.03 8.16 14.87
N GLN A 175 -16.10 6.83 14.89
CA GLN A 175 -17.29 6.09 15.32
C GLN A 175 -17.57 6.24 16.83
N GLU A 176 -18.85 6.50 17.17
CA GLU A 176 -19.31 6.53 18.57
C GLU A 176 -19.01 5.21 19.30
N GLY A 177 -18.61 5.31 20.56
CA GLY A 177 -18.31 4.13 21.40
C GLY A 177 -17.00 3.40 21.04
N THR A 178 -16.16 3.99 20.17
CA THR A 178 -14.84 3.46 19.83
C THR A 178 -13.70 4.35 20.38
N VAL A 179 -12.52 3.76 20.55
CA VAL A 179 -11.29 4.48 20.95
C VAL A 179 -10.10 4.04 20.10
N LEU A 180 -9.29 5.02 19.72
CA LEU A 180 -8.01 4.85 19.05
C LEU A 180 -6.90 4.77 20.13
N GLY A 181 -6.07 3.72 20.11
CA GLY A 181 -5.08 3.48 21.17
C GLY A 181 -4.01 2.45 20.82
N TRP A 182 -3.03 2.25 21.70
CA TRP A 182 -1.85 1.43 21.43
C TRP A 182 -1.90 0.03 22.06
N LEU A 183 -2.18 -1.00 21.25
CA LEU A 183 -2.29 -2.40 21.70
C LEU A 183 -1.05 -3.24 21.35
N MET A 184 -0.84 -4.35 22.07
CA MET A 184 0.23 -5.31 21.80
C MET A 184 -0.26 -6.44 20.86
N LEU A 185 -0.27 -6.19 19.56
CA LEU A 185 -0.69 -7.17 18.54
C LEU A 185 0.50 -8.02 18.04
N PRO A 186 0.26 -9.26 17.55
CA PRO A 186 1.27 -10.04 16.86
C PRO A 186 1.83 -9.31 15.63
N VAL A 187 3.11 -9.51 15.32
CA VAL A 187 3.70 -9.07 14.04
C VAL A 187 3.58 -10.22 13.05
N ASN A 188 3.03 -9.95 11.86
CA ASN A 188 2.57 -10.90 10.84
C ASN A 188 3.41 -12.18 10.75
N GLY A 189 2.78 -13.33 10.96
CA GLY A 189 3.41 -14.67 10.91
C GLY A 189 4.37 -15.00 12.07
N THR A 190 4.69 -14.07 12.96
CA THR A 190 5.67 -14.27 14.04
C THR A 190 5.02 -14.39 15.43
N ARG A 191 5.78 -14.92 16.39
CA ARG A 191 5.43 -14.87 17.83
C ARG A 191 5.80 -13.54 18.49
N ALA A 192 6.43 -12.62 17.78
CA ALA A 192 6.74 -11.29 18.30
C ALA A 192 5.46 -10.45 18.37
N LYS A 193 5.42 -9.51 19.31
CA LYS A 193 4.33 -8.53 19.41
C LYS A 193 4.90 -7.12 19.31
N ALA A 194 4.27 -6.26 18.51
CA ALA A 194 4.56 -4.84 18.44
C ALA A 194 3.51 -4.04 19.23
N ARG A 195 3.83 -2.80 19.61
CA ARG A 195 2.79 -1.82 19.90
C ARG A 195 2.27 -1.31 18.56
N THR A 196 0.97 -1.42 18.36
CA THR A 196 0.27 -1.14 17.11
C THR A 196 -0.88 -0.19 17.43
N LEU A 197 -1.04 0.92 16.69
CA LEU A 197 -2.22 1.79 16.81
C LEU A 197 -3.44 1.01 16.32
N CYS A 198 -4.51 1.00 17.11
CA CYS A 198 -5.72 0.22 16.87
C CYS A 198 -6.96 1.05 17.20
N LEU A 199 -8.03 0.87 16.43
CA LEU A 199 -9.38 1.25 16.86
C LEU A 199 -10.03 0.05 17.55
N THR A 200 -10.56 0.26 18.76
CA THR A 200 -11.35 -0.75 19.48
C THR A 200 -12.73 -0.25 19.86
N ASP A 201 -13.71 -1.15 19.85
CA ASP A 201 -15.04 -0.92 20.42
C ASP A 201 -15.05 -1.01 21.96
N ALA A 202 -16.22 -0.76 22.56
CA ALA A 202 -16.44 -0.87 24.01
C ALA A 202 -16.32 -2.30 24.59
N ALA A 203 -16.29 -3.34 23.75
CA ALA A 203 -16.04 -4.73 24.16
C ALA A 203 -14.53 -5.11 24.08
N GLY A 204 -13.69 -4.22 23.52
CA GLY A 204 -12.27 -4.47 23.26
C GLY A 204 -12.00 -5.20 21.95
N THR A 205 -12.99 -5.32 21.05
CA THR A 205 -12.82 -5.86 19.70
C THR A 205 -11.98 -4.90 18.89
N VAL A 206 -10.91 -5.38 18.25
CA VAL A 206 -10.14 -4.57 17.28
C VAL A 206 -10.97 -4.46 15.99
N LEU A 207 -11.33 -3.24 15.62
CA LEU A 207 -12.05 -2.94 14.39
C LEU A 207 -11.11 -2.58 13.25
N TRP A 208 -9.93 -2.03 13.57
CA TRP A 208 -8.88 -1.62 12.64
C TRP A 208 -7.54 -1.51 13.38
N HIS A 209 -6.41 -1.69 12.70
CA HIS A 209 -5.09 -1.31 13.21
C HIS A 209 -4.17 -0.76 12.12
N GLU A 210 -3.00 -0.21 12.49
CA GLU A 210 -1.96 0.16 11.52
C GLU A 210 -1.27 -1.09 10.91
N GLY A 211 -0.81 -0.98 9.66
CA GLY A 211 -0.12 -2.05 8.93
C GLY A 211 -1.04 -2.96 8.11
N ASP A 212 -0.51 -4.09 7.64
CA ASP A 212 -1.24 -5.15 6.93
C ASP A 212 -2.28 -5.80 7.86
N GLN A 213 -3.55 -5.76 7.45
CA GLN A 213 -4.72 -6.18 8.24
C GLN A 213 -5.11 -7.65 8.08
N ARG A 214 -4.31 -8.47 7.38
CA ARG A 214 -4.67 -9.87 7.06
C ARG A 214 -5.27 -10.63 8.25
N PRO A 215 -6.41 -11.30 8.06
CA PRO A 215 -7.16 -11.86 9.17
C PRO A 215 -6.45 -13.09 9.74
N ALA A 216 -6.40 -13.21 11.07
CA ALA A 216 -5.78 -14.34 11.76
C ALA A 216 -6.58 -15.66 11.61
N THR A 217 -7.79 -15.59 11.09
CA THR A 217 -8.68 -16.72 10.79
C THR A 217 -9.25 -16.57 9.38
N PRO A 218 -9.38 -17.66 8.59
CA PRO A 218 -10.00 -17.61 7.27
C PRO A 218 -11.39 -16.96 7.32
N VAL A 219 -11.62 -15.97 6.44
CA VAL A 219 -12.97 -15.45 6.20
C VAL A 219 -13.82 -16.60 5.66
N PRO A 220 -15.01 -16.89 6.21
CA PRO A 220 -15.87 -17.95 5.68
C PRO A 220 -16.16 -17.70 4.20
N ALA A 221 -15.95 -18.73 3.37
CA ALA A 221 -16.26 -18.66 1.94
C ALA A 221 -17.72 -18.20 1.74
N GLY A 222 -17.93 -17.26 0.81
CA GLY A 222 -19.27 -16.85 0.42
C GLY A 222 -20.05 -18.03 -0.16
N ALA A 223 -21.37 -18.08 0.08
CA ALA A 223 -22.20 -19.12 -0.51
C ALA A 223 -22.19 -19.00 -2.06
N PRO A 224 -22.05 -20.12 -2.79
CA PRO A 224 -21.72 -20.04 -4.21
C PRO A 224 -22.86 -19.57 -5.11
N TYR A 225 -22.65 -18.42 -5.77
CA TYR A 225 -23.51 -17.88 -6.81
C TYR A 225 -22.70 -17.17 -7.90
N ALA A 226 -22.90 -17.61 -9.15
CA ALA A 226 -22.65 -16.92 -10.42
C ALA A 226 -21.36 -16.06 -10.53
N TYR A 227 -20.22 -16.66 -10.21
CA TYR A 227 -18.91 -16.02 -10.30
C TYR A 227 -18.60 -15.44 -11.68
N GLY A 228 -18.23 -14.15 -11.72
CA GLY A 228 -17.90 -13.41 -12.95
C GLY A 228 -19.08 -13.12 -13.89
N GLY A 229 -20.32 -13.32 -13.44
CA GLY A 229 -21.50 -12.79 -14.14
C GLY A 229 -21.66 -11.27 -13.97
N PRO A 230 -22.70 -10.67 -14.57
CA PRO A 230 -23.05 -9.26 -14.37
C PRO A 230 -23.79 -9.01 -13.04
N GLU A 231 -24.09 -10.04 -12.24
CA GLU A 231 -24.93 -9.92 -11.03
C GLU A 231 -24.40 -10.70 -9.82
N LEU A 232 -24.67 -10.18 -8.62
CA LEU A 232 -24.37 -10.78 -7.31
C LEU A 232 -25.66 -10.88 -6.50
N GLY A 233 -25.98 -12.08 -6.01
CA GLY A 233 -27.18 -12.33 -5.20
C GLY A 233 -27.01 -12.05 -3.70
N VAL A 234 -28.12 -12.01 -2.96
CA VAL A 234 -28.10 -11.94 -1.49
C VAL A 234 -27.35 -13.13 -0.86
N GLY A 235 -26.48 -12.83 0.11
CA GLY A 235 -25.60 -13.77 0.79
C GLY A 235 -24.31 -14.09 0.02
N ALA A 236 -24.14 -13.60 -1.21
CA ALA A 236 -22.91 -13.74 -1.98
C ALA A 236 -21.95 -12.58 -1.69
N ARG A 237 -20.66 -12.82 -1.95
CA ARG A 237 -19.54 -11.92 -1.63
C ARG A 237 -18.65 -11.70 -2.85
N LEU A 238 -17.90 -10.58 -2.84
CA LEU A 238 -16.76 -10.32 -3.72
C LEU A 238 -15.51 -10.13 -2.86
N ARG A 239 -14.47 -10.93 -3.10
CA ARG A 239 -13.14 -10.81 -2.47
C ARG A 239 -12.05 -11.10 -3.51
N HIS A 240 -11.33 -10.05 -3.93
CA HIS A 240 -10.48 -10.06 -5.15
C HIS A 240 -11.23 -10.41 -6.44
N GLN A 241 -12.57 -10.42 -6.39
CA GLN A 241 -13.48 -10.84 -7.46
C GLN A 241 -14.12 -9.64 -8.16
N SER A 242 -14.63 -9.88 -9.37
CA SER A 242 -15.29 -8.87 -10.19
C SER A 242 -16.63 -9.31 -10.77
N LEU A 243 -17.53 -8.35 -10.97
CA LEU A 243 -18.74 -8.49 -11.80
C LEU A 243 -18.53 -7.69 -13.09
N THR A 244 -18.81 -8.31 -14.24
CA THR A 244 -18.57 -7.69 -15.55
C THR A 244 -19.89 -7.52 -16.29
N SER A 245 -20.14 -6.32 -16.83
CA SER A 245 -21.36 -6.01 -17.58
C SER A 245 -21.53 -6.94 -18.79
N PRO A 246 -22.77 -7.18 -19.29
CA PRO A 246 -23.01 -8.13 -20.38
C PRO A 246 -22.15 -7.94 -21.63
N SER A 247 -21.90 -6.68 -22.02
CA SER A 247 -21.05 -6.27 -23.16
C SER A 247 -19.54 -6.23 -22.86
N GLY A 248 -19.12 -6.41 -21.61
CA GLY A 248 -17.73 -6.25 -21.20
C GLY A 248 -17.24 -4.80 -21.09
N SER A 249 -18.11 -3.80 -21.25
CA SER A 249 -17.72 -2.38 -21.19
C SER A 249 -17.33 -1.90 -19.80
N HIS A 250 -17.96 -2.45 -18.75
CA HIS A 250 -17.72 -2.05 -17.36
C HIS A 250 -17.49 -3.26 -16.45
N THR A 251 -16.60 -3.09 -15.48
CA THR A 251 -16.27 -4.11 -14.47
C THR A 251 -16.26 -3.49 -13.07
N LEU A 252 -17.00 -4.10 -12.14
CA LEU A 252 -17.02 -3.76 -10.72
C LEU A 252 -16.13 -4.76 -9.98
N THR A 253 -15.00 -4.32 -9.42
CA THR A 253 -13.99 -5.19 -8.77
C THR A 253 -13.82 -4.81 -7.30
N HIS A 254 -13.81 -5.79 -6.40
CA HIS A 254 -13.30 -5.60 -5.03
C HIS A 254 -11.79 -5.81 -5.04
N GLN A 255 -11.02 -4.73 -4.98
CA GLN A 255 -9.56 -4.73 -5.10
C GLN A 255 -8.86 -5.26 -3.83
N GLY A 256 -7.56 -5.57 -3.93
CA GLY A 256 -6.77 -6.07 -2.80
C GLY A 256 -6.56 -5.04 -1.68
N ASN A 257 -6.69 -3.75 -1.96
CA ASN A 257 -6.62 -2.64 -1.00
C ASN A 257 -7.92 -2.42 -0.20
N GLY A 258 -8.98 -3.19 -0.47
CA GLY A 258 -10.28 -3.05 0.21
C GLY A 258 -11.27 -2.08 -0.45
N ASP A 259 -10.95 -1.51 -1.62
CA ASP A 259 -11.88 -0.66 -2.36
C ASP A 259 -12.75 -1.45 -3.33
N LEU A 260 -14.03 -1.08 -3.43
CA LEU A 260 -14.96 -1.57 -4.43
C LEU A 260 -15.08 -0.52 -5.55
N VAL A 261 -14.55 -0.85 -6.73
CA VAL A 261 -14.29 0.11 -7.81
C VAL A 261 -15.02 -0.31 -9.08
N LEU A 262 -15.72 0.63 -9.72
CA LEU A 262 -16.29 0.47 -11.06
C LEU A 262 -15.33 1.09 -12.08
N ARG A 263 -14.95 0.30 -13.09
CA ARG A 263 -14.02 0.70 -14.16
C ARG A 263 -14.70 0.67 -15.52
N CYS A 264 -14.39 1.65 -16.37
CA CYS A 264 -14.66 1.60 -17.81
C CYS A 264 -13.48 0.90 -18.48
N ASN A 265 -13.72 -0.26 -19.08
CA ASN A 265 -12.66 -1.15 -19.54
C ASN A 265 -11.94 -0.68 -20.79
N ALA A 266 -12.61 0.11 -21.64
CA ALA A 266 -12.03 0.64 -22.88
C ALA A 266 -11.22 1.93 -22.69
N GLU A 267 -11.56 2.74 -21.68
CA GLU A 267 -10.83 3.96 -21.32
C GLU A 267 -9.82 3.70 -20.18
N HIS A 268 -9.75 2.45 -19.69
CA HIS A 268 -8.87 2.00 -18.60
C HIS A 268 -8.91 2.87 -17.34
N ARG A 269 -10.08 3.47 -17.03
CA ARG A 269 -10.23 4.41 -15.90
C ARG A 269 -11.33 4.02 -14.93
N ASP A 270 -11.12 4.41 -13.69
CA ASP A 270 -12.12 4.29 -12.63
C ASP A 270 -13.18 5.37 -12.82
N VAL A 271 -14.45 4.93 -12.77
CA VAL A 271 -15.62 5.79 -12.92
C VAL A 271 -16.35 5.97 -11.59
N TRP A 272 -16.19 5.02 -10.66
CA TRP A 272 -16.72 5.07 -9.29
C TRP A 272 -15.83 4.27 -8.32
N SER A 273 -15.83 4.66 -7.05
CA SER A 273 -15.12 3.99 -5.95
C SER A 273 -15.89 4.18 -4.64
N THR A 274 -15.79 3.22 -3.72
CA THR A 274 -16.29 3.34 -2.33
C THR A 274 -15.42 4.21 -1.42
N GLY A 275 -14.18 4.50 -1.83
CA GLY A 275 -13.20 5.24 -1.04
C GLY A 275 -12.54 4.42 0.07
N THR A 276 -12.61 3.09 0.03
CA THR A 276 -12.17 2.17 1.10
C THR A 276 -10.83 1.49 0.83
N HIS A 277 -9.99 2.05 -0.04
CA HIS A 277 -8.62 1.60 -0.36
C HIS A 277 -7.65 1.56 0.84
N TRP A 278 -8.07 2.05 2.00
CA TRP A 278 -7.35 2.00 3.28
C TRP A 278 -7.73 0.78 4.14
N ALA A 279 -8.75 0.02 3.72
CA ALA A 279 -9.36 -1.05 4.52
C ALA A 279 -8.67 -2.42 4.35
N ASP A 280 -7.81 -2.60 3.34
CA ASP A 280 -7.09 -3.84 3.01
C ASP A 280 -8.03 -5.00 2.57
N GLY A 281 -7.50 -6.19 2.29
CA GLY A 281 -8.13 -7.32 1.59
C GLY A 281 -9.32 -8.03 2.27
N GLY A 282 -10.34 -7.26 2.65
CA GLY A 282 -11.64 -7.70 3.18
C GLY A 282 -12.57 -8.22 2.09
N TRP A 283 -13.86 -7.85 2.13
CA TRP A 283 -14.84 -8.27 1.13
C TRP A 283 -16.03 -7.32 0.99
N ALA A 284 -16.68 -7.31 -0.17
CA ALA A 284 -18.04 -6.77 -0.33
C ALA A 284 -19.08 -7.89 -0.20
N GLU A 285 -20.23 -7.62 0.41
CA GLU A 285 -21.36 -8.56 0.57
C GLU A 285 -22.69 -7.86 0.31
N LEU A 286 -23.57 -8.48 -0.49
CA LEU A 286 -24.98 -8.11 -0.52
C LEU A 286 -25.71 -8.90 0.57
N LYS A 287 -26.01 -8.26 1.70
CA LYS A 287 -26.60 -8.92 2.86
C LYS A 287 -28.07 -9.31 2.62
N ALA A 288 -28.56 -10.30 3.37
CA ALA A 288 -29.93 -10.82 3.24
C ALA A 288 -31.05 -9.79 3.56
N ASP A 289 -30.74 -8.69 4.25
CA ASP A 289 -31.63 -7.55 4.47
C ASP A 289 -31.63 -6.53 3.31
N GLY A 290 -30.79 -6.74 2.29
CA GLY A 290 -30.70 -5.93 1.08
C GLY A 290 -29.65 -4.81 1.13
N ASP A 291 -28.85 -4.70 2.19
CA ASP A 291 -27.73 -3.74 2.27
C ASP A 291 -26.48 -4.31 1.57
N LEU A 292 -25.93 -3.59 0.60
CA LEU A 292 -24.57 -3.83 0.10
C LEU A 292 -23.57 -3.21 1.08
N VAL A 293 -22.63 -4.01 1.57
CA VAL A 293 -21.66 -3.61 2.60
C VAL A 293 -20.25 -4.00 2.16
N VAL A 294 -19.29 -3.10 2.31
CA VAL A 294 -17.86 -3.44 2.28
C VAL A 294 -17.38 -3.63 3.71
N HIS A 295 -16.73 -4.75 3.96
CA HIS A 295 -16.11 -5.13 5.23
C HIS A 295 -14.60 -5.13 5.08
N ASN A 296 -13.88 -4.67 6.11
CA ASN A 296 -12.44 -4.88 6.21
C ASN A 296 -12.12 -6.34 6.64
N PRO A 297 -10.83 -6.75 6.67
CA PRO A 297 -10.43 -8.08 7.12
C PRO A 297 -10.90 -8.51 8.52
N HIS A 298 -11.08 -7.58 9.46
CA HIS A 298 -11.63 -7.88 10.80
C HIS A 298 -13.15 -8.07 10.79
N GLY A 299 -13.79 -7.92 9.63
CA GLY A 299 -15.24 -7.97 9.46
C GLY A 299 -15.97 -6.69 9.86
N ALA A 300 -15.25 -5.62 10.21
CA ALA A 300 -15.86 -4.33 10.51
C ALA A 300 -16.39 -3.69 9.22
N PRO A 301 -17.63 -3.16 9.21
CA PRO A 301 -18.22 -2.54 8.03
C PRO A 301 -17.58 -1.17 7.77
N VAL A 302 -16.91 -1.00 6.63
CA VAL A 302 -16.22 0.24 6.24
C VAL A 302 -17.04 1.11 5.29
N TRP A 303 -17.94 0.51 4.51
CA TRP A 303 -18.89 1.23 3.66
C TRP A 303 -20.24 0.51 3.59
N ARG A 304 -21.34 1.25 3.40
CA ARG A 304 -22.70 0.71 3.25
C ARG A 304 -23.53 1.50 2.25
N SER A 305 -24.32 0.81 1.44
CA SER A 305 -25.34 1.40 0.55
C SER A 305 -26.52 2.03 1.30
N ARG A 306 -26.72 1.68 2.58
CA ARG A 306 -27.83 2.11 3.45
C ARG A 306 -29.21 1.65 2.94
N THR A 307 -29.27 0.49 2.29
CA THR A 307 -30.50 -0.10 1.72
C THR A 307 -31.07 -1.26 2.54
N ALA A 308 -30.66 -1.41 3.80
CA ALA A 308 -31.21 -2.40 4.73
C ALA A 308 -32.74 -2.25 4.85
N GLY A 309 -33.48 -3.36 4.67
CA GLY A 309 -34.94 -3.40 4.69
C GLY A 309 -35.62 -2.96 3.39
N SER A 310 -34.87 -2.54 2.37
CA SER A 310 -35.43 -2.10 1.07
C SER A 310 -36.10 -3.23 0.27
N GLY A 311 -35.70 -4.48 0.53
CA GLY A 311 -36.12 -5.65 -0.25
C GLY A 311 -35.24 -5.95 -1.48
N ALA A 312 -34.07 -5.31 -1.60
CA ALA A 312 -33.07 -5.65 -2.62
C ALA A 312 -32.66 -7.13 -2.54
N ARG A 313 -32.42 -7.72 -3.70
CA ARG A 313 -32.10 -9.15 -3.87
C ARG A 313 -30.89 -9.43 -4.75
N ARG A 314 -30.54 -8.48 -5.63
CA ARG A 314 -29.40 -8.58 -6.55
C ARG A 314 -28.71 -7.24 -6.70
N LEU A 315 -27.39 -7.24 -6.76
CA LEU A 315 -26.56 -6.17 -7.29
C LEU A 315 -26.28 -6.50 -8.76
N VAL A 316 -26.39 -5.54 -9.67
CA VAL A 316 -26.11 -5.73 -11.10
C VAL A 316 -25.19 -4.65 -11.65
N VAL A 317 -24.30 -5.00 -12.58
CA VAL A 317 -23.50 -4.08 -13.39
C VAL A 317 -24.06 -4.03 -14.81
N ARG A 318 -24.32 -2.82 -15.30
CA ARG A 318 -25.01 -2.60 -16.58
C ARG A 318 -24.10 -1.97 -17.62
N ASP A 319 -24.44 -2.19 -18.89
CA ASP A 319 -23.66 -1.69 -20.04
C ASP A 319 -23.67 -0.16 -20.16
N ASP A 320 -24.64 0.51 -19.55
CA ASP A 320 -24.77 1.98 -19.44
C ASP A 320 -23.93 2.58 -18.30
N GLY A 321 -23.09 1.78 -17.63
CA GLY A 321 -22.20 2.24 -16.57
C GLY A 321 -22.85 2.39 -15.20
N ARG A 322 -24.08 1.89 -15.02
CA ARG A 322 -24.75 1.85 -13.72
C ARG A 322 -24.45 0.57 -12.94
N VAL A 323 -24.37 0.74 -11.63
CA VAL A 323 -24.41 -0.34 -10.64
C VAL A 323 -25.71 -0.18 -9.86
N GLU A 324 -26.62 -1.15 -9.97
CA GLU A 324 -27.98 -1.07 -9.42
C GLU A 324 -28.25 -2.19 -8.40
N LEU A 325 -28.94 -1.86 -7.29
CA LEU A 325 -29.55 -2.85 -6.41
C LEU A 325 -31.02 -3.05 -6.80
N LEU A 326 -31.36 -4.26 -7.23
CA LEU A 326 -32.68 -4.62 -7.75
C LEU A 326 -33.48 -5.44 -6.74
N ASP A 327 -34.80 -5.21 -6.68
CA ASP A 327 -35.73 -6.12 -6.00
C ASP A 327 -36.00 -7.41 -6.80
N GLY A 328 -36.75 -8.34 -6.21
CA GLY A 328 -37.12 -9.62 -6.86
C GLY A 328 -37.99 -9.48 -8.12
N LYS A 329 -38.48 -8.28 -8.46
CA LYS A 329 -39.21 -7.97 -9.69
C LYS A 329 -38.35 -7.23 -10.72
N GLY A 330 -37.07 -6.98 -10.42
CA GLY A 330 -36.15 -6.26 -11.30
C GLY A 330 -36.27 -4.73 -11.23
N ARG A 331 -36.98 -4.18 -10.25
CA ARG A 331 -37.03 -2.71 -10.04
C ARG A 331 -35.80 -2.27 -9.25
N ALA A 332 -35.10 -1.25 -9.75
CA ALA A 332 -34.01 -0.60 -9.04
C ALA A 332 -34.52 0.11 -7.77
N LEU A 333 -33.83 -0.14 -6.66
CA LEU A 333 -34.07 0.46 -5.34
C LEU A 333 -32.96 1.45 -4.95
N TRP A 334 -31.78 1.26 -5.52
CA TRP A 334 -30.60 2.12 -5.39
C TRP A 334 -29.74 1.98 -6.65
N SER A 335 -29.04 3.04 -7.01
CA SER A 335 -28.16 3.10 -8.19
C SER A 335 -26.95 3.96 -7.88
N VAL A 336 -25.80 3.58 -8.43
CA VAL A 336 -24.68 4.49 -8.66
C VAL A 336 -24.93 5.22 -9.97
N ASP A 337 -25.43 6.46 -9.90
CA ASP A 337 -25.65 7.31 -11.07
C ASP A 337 -24.36 8.02 -11.52
N THR A 338 -23.34 7.24 -11.86
CA THR A 338 -22.17 7.75 -12.58
C THR A 338 -22.51 7.91 -14.06
N HIS A 339 -22.89 9.13 -14.44
CA HIS A 339 -23.11 9.56 -15.84
C HIS A 339 -21.82 9.62 -16.70
N ALA A 340 -20.84 8.76 -16.40
CA ALA A 340 -19.59 8.62 -17.12
C ALA A 340 -19.74 7.58 -18.23
N SER A 341 -20.40 7.94 -19.34
CA SER A 341 -20.57 7.04 -20.49
C SER A 341 -19.21 6.54 -21.01
N CYS A 342 -18.92 5.25 -20.84
CA CYS A 342 -17.78 4.57 -21.46
C CYS A 342 -18.02 4.47 -22.97
N ALA A 343 -17.39 5.34 -23.76
CA ALA A 343 -17.74 5.57 -25.16
C ALA A 343 -16.95 4.66 -26.11
N ALA A 344 -17.18 3.34 -26.04
CA ALA A 344 -16.42 2.37 -26.81
C ALA A 344 -17.25 1.16 -27.28
N ALA A 345 -16.67 0.42 -28.23
CA ALA A 345 -17.18 -0.88 -28.70
C ALA A 345 -17.10 -1.94 -27.58
N PRO A 346 -17.85 -3.06 -27.70
CA PRO A 346 -17.78 -4.17 -26.74
C PRO A 346 -16.34 -4.66 -26.57
N VAL A 347 -15.85 -4.65 -25.33
CA VAL A 347 -14.54 -5.21 -24.99
C VAL A 347 -14.75 -6.70 -24.72
N ASN A 348 -13.97 -7.56 -25.39
CA ASN A 348 -13.99 -9.01 -25.15
C ASN A 348 -13.26 -9.35 -23.84
N ALA A 349 -13.78 -8.84 -22.72
CA ALA A 349 -13.22 -9.04 -21.40
C ALA A 349 -13.43 -10.49 -20.92
N PRO A 350 -12.41 -11.11 -20.30
CA PRO A 350 -12.55 -12.44 -19.71
C PRO A 350 -13.50 -12.40 -18.50
N ARG A 351 -14.22 -13.50 -18.25
CA ARG A 351 -15.26 -13.56 -17.20
C ARG A 351 -15.52 -14.98 -16.71
N GLY A 352 -15.91 -15.07 -15.43
CA GLY A 352 -16.13 -16.34 -14.76
C GLY A 352 -14.83 -17.12 -14.59
N ALA A 353 -14.84 -18.43 -14.84
CA ALA A 353 -13.68 -19.28 -14.64
C ALA A 353 -12.67 -19.28 -15.81
N VAL A 354 -13.00 -18.67 -16.96
CA VAL A 354 -12.28 -18.89 -18.23
C VAL A 354 -11.91 -17.58 -18.92
N MET A 355 -10.71 -17.58 -19.49
CA MET A 355 -10.18 -16.59 -20.41
C MET A 355 -9.77 -17.31 -21.71
N LEU A 356 -10.22 -16.77 -22.84
CA LEU A 356 -10.02 -17.34 -24.18
C LEU A 356 -8.98 -16.53 -24.97
N ARG A 357 -8.58 -17.03 -26.14
CA ARG A 357 -7.75 -16.26 -27.08
C ARG A 357 -8.35 -14.90 -27.43
N GLY A 358 -7.46 -13.93 -27.65
CA GLY A 358 -7.79 -12.54 -27.92
C GLY A 358 -8.32 -11.76 -26.71
N GLN A 359 -8.44 -12.39 -25.53
CA GLN A 359 -8.89 -11.73 -24.30
C GLN A 359 -7.71 -11.26 -23.45
N THR A 360 -7.93 -10.19 -22.66
CA THR A 360 -6.92 -9.67 -21.72
C THR A 360 -7.50 -9.49 -20.33
N LEU A 361 -6.87 -10.11 -19.33
CA LEU A 361 -7.16 -9.90 -17.92
C LEU A 361 -6.44 -8.63 -17.45
N ARG A 362 -7.20 -7.54 -17.29
CA ARG A 362 -6.71 -6.26 -16.76
C ARG A 362 -7.59 -5.80 -15.60
N GLN A 363 -7.19 -6.10 -14.36
CA GLN A 363 -7.96 -5.74 -13.15
C GLN A 363 -9.42 -6.25 -13.11
N HIS A 364 -9.64 -7.30 -13.89
CA HIS A 364 -10.75 -8.23 -13.76
C HIS A 364 -10.28 -9.38 -12.87
N ALA A 365 -11.21 -10.25 -12.49
CA ALA A 365 -10.90 -11.54 -11.89
C ALA A 365 -11.42 -12.69 -12.74
N LEU A 366 -10.63 -13.76 -12.84
CA LEU A 366 -11.18 -15.10 -13.08
C LEU A 366 -11.48 -15.77 -11.74
N THR A 367 -12.48 -16.64 -11.70
CA THR A 367 -12.93 -17.25 -10.46
C THR A 367 -13.49 -18.64 -10.72
N SER A 368 -13.08 -19.62 -9.92
CA SER A 368 -13.55 -21.00 -10.02
C SER A 368 -15.08 -21.10 -9.88
N ALA A 369 -15.67 -22.16 -10.43
CA ALA A 369 -17.14 -22.34 -10.43
C ALA A 369 -17.76 -22.45 -9.01
N ASP A 370 -16.96 -22.81 -8.01
CA ASP A 370 -17.30 -22.85 -6.59
C ASP A 370 -16.85 -21.60 -5.79
N GLY A 371 -16.17 -20.66 -6.46
CA GLY A 371 -15.62 -19.42 -5.89
C GLY A 371 -14.52 -19.58 -4.85
N SER A 372 -14.03 -20.81 -4.65
CA SER A 372 -12.95 -21.11 -3.72
C SER A 372 -11.60 -20.61 -4.19
N THR A 373 -11.46 -20.22 -5.46
CA THR A 373 -10.20 -19.79 -6.05
C THR A 373 -10.40 -18.64 -7.03
N VAL A 374 -9.54 -17.63 -6.93
CA VAL A 374 -9.67 -16.36 -7.66
C VAL A 374 -8.32 -15.97 -8.24
N LEU A 375 -8.22 -15.83 -9.56
CA LEU A 375 -7.09 -15.17 -10.19
C LEU A 375 -7.44 -13.69 -10.37
N GLY A 376 -6.80 -12.82 -9.60
CA GLY A 376 -7.11 -11.40 -9.58
C GLY A 376 -5.90 -10.55 -9.22
N HIS A 377 -6.03 -9.23 -9.38
CA HIS A 377 -4.98 -8.30 -8.98
C HIS A 377 -4.94 -8.17 -7.45
N HIS A 378 -3.75 -8.36 -6.88
CA HIS A 378 -3.48 -7.94 -5.51
C HIS A 378 -3.26 -6.42 -5.46
N ASP A 379 -2.47 -5.93 -6.40
CA ASP A 379 -2.18 -4.52 -6.68
C ASP A 379 -1.95 -4.36 -8.19
N ASP A 380 -1.61 -3.15 -8.62
CA ASP A 380 -1.43 -2.85 -10.04
C ASP A 380 -0.33 -3.70 -10.70
N ARG A 381 0.67 -4.15 -9.94
CA ARG A 381 1.87 -4.83 -10.47
C ARG A 381 1.90 -6.34 -10.21
N ARG A 382 0.93 -6.89 -9.47
CA ARG A 382 0.90 -8.31 -9.08
C ARG A 382 -0.46 -8.96 -9.33
N LEU A 383 -0.45 -9.95 -10.20
CA LEU A 383 -1.55 -10.90 -10.36
C LEU A 383 -1.32 -12.08 -9.41
N VAL A 384 -2.34 -12.49 -8.68
CA VAL A 384 -2.27 -13.55 -7.67
C VAL A 384 -3.43 -14.53 -7.86
N LEU A 385 -3.13 -15.83 -7.72
CA LEU A 385 -4.12 -16.88 -7.55
C LEU A 385 -4.39 -17.04 -6.04
N PHE A 386 -5.52 -16.53 -5.58
CA PHE A 386 -5.96 -16.60 -4.20
C PHE A 386 -6.75 -17.90 -3.95
N GLY A 387 -6.43 -18.61 -2.88
CA GLY A 387 -7.27 -19.68 -2.31
C GLY A 387 -8.40 -19.13 -1.44
N ALA A 388 -9.29 -20.02 -0.98
CA ALA A 388 -10.54 -19.64 -0.30
C ALA A 388 -10.34 -18.87 1.02
N ASP A 389 -9.24 -19.14 1.72
CA ASP A 389 -8.82 -18.42 2.92
C ASP A 389 -8.10 -17.10 2.62
N GLY A 390 -7.65 -16.89 1.38
CA GLY A 390 -6.80 -15.78 0.93
C GLY A 390 -5.32 -16.13 0.85
N THR A 391 -4.94 -17.41 0.98
CA THR A 391 -3.58 -17.87 0.67
C THR A 391 -3.21 -17.57 -0.79
N TRP A 392 -1.94 -17.28 -1.03
CA TRP A 392 -1.40 -17.11 -2.38
C TRP A 392 -0.93 -18.48 -2.86
N LEU A 393 -1.59 -19.02 -3.87
CA LEU A 393 -1.30 -20.33 -4.45
C LEU A 393 -0.32 -20.22 -5.63
N TRP A 394 -0.36 -19.07 -6.32
CA TRP A 394 0.55 -18.68 -7.40
C TRP A 394 0.54 -17.16 -7.55
N TYR A 395 1.58 -16.56 -8.13
CA TYR A 395 1.58 -15.15 -8.52
C TYR A 395 2.46 -14.88 -9.74
N ALA A 396 2.21 -13.76 -10.41
CA ALA A 396 3.08 -13.20 -11.44
C ALA A 396 3.26 -11.69 -11.26
N HIS A 397 4.48 -11.22 -11.49
CA HIS A 397 4.79 -9.80 -11.56
C HIS A 397 4.55 -9.26 -12.97
N LEU A 398 3.61 -8.32 -13.07
CA LEU A 398 3.16 -7.71 -14.33
C LEU A 398 3.96 -6.46 -14.74
N GLY A 399 5.09 -6.18 -14.08
CA GLY A 399 5.97 -5.06 -14.42
C GLY A 399 5.47 -3.69 -13.97
N GLU A 400 6.00 -2.65 -14.62
CA GLU A 400 5.83 -1.22 -14.29
C GLU A 400 5.02 -0.44 -15.34
N ALA A 401 4.48 -1.12 -16.36
CA ALA A 401 3.74 -0.51 -17.44
C ALA A 401 2.51 0.27 -16.95
N GLN A 402 2.08 1.30 -17.69
CA GLN A 402 0.84 2.03 -17.36
C GLN A 402 -0.41 1.14 -17.39
N GLN A 403 -0.39 0.10 -18.20
CA GLN A 403 -1.48 -0.86 -18.34
C GLN A 403 -0.91 -2.29 -18.29
N PRO A 404 -0.65 -2.80 -17.08
CA PRO A 404 -0.17 -4.16 -16.88
C PRO A 404 -1.34 -5.17 -17.01
N GLY A 405 -1.06 -6.40 -17.41
CA GLY A 405 -2.10 -7.43 -17.54
C GLY A 405 -1.62 -8.78 -18.07
N LEU A 406 -2.55 -9.72 -18.17
CA LEU A 406 -2.31 -11.04 -18.76
C LEU A 406 -3.10 -11.16 -20.07
N LEU A 407 -2.46 -11.54 -21.16
CA LEU A 407 -3.05 -11.77 -22.49
C LEU A 407 -2.94 -13.26 -22.83
N LEU A 408 -4.03 -13.85 -23.32
CA LEU A 408 -3.98 -15.10 -24.07
C LEU A 408 -4.15 -14.72 -25.53
N ASP A 409 -3.06 -14.73 -26.27
CA ASP A 409 -2.95 -14.15 -27.61
C ASP A 409 -3.66 -15.05 -28.66
N GLU A 410 -3.91 -14.52 -29.86
CA GLU A 410 -4.61 -15.24 -30.95
C GLU A 410 -3.79 -16.44 -31.48
N ASP A 411 -2.46 -16.39 -31.33
CA ASP A 411 -1.56 -17.52 -31.60
C ASP A 411 -1.60 -18.61 -30.50
N GLY A 412 -2.35 -18.37 -29.41
CA GLY A 412 -2.53 -19.30 -28.30
C GLY A 412 -1.47 -19.22 -27.21
N MET A 413 -0.55 -18.26 -27.27
CA MET A 413 0.48 -18.08 -26.25
C MET A 413 -0.01 -17.17 -25.11
N LEU A 414 0.33 -17.53 -23.87
CA LEU A 414 0.04 -16.74 -22.68
C LEU A 414 1.17 -15.73 -22.44
N ARG A 415 0.84 -14.45 -22.33
CA ARG A 415 1.79 -13.33 -22.22
C ARG A 415 1.45 -12.41 -21.06
N ILE A 416 2.48 -11.87 -20.43
CA ILE A 416 2.33 -10.66 -19.61
C ILE A 416 2.42 -9.47 -20.55
N LEU A 417 1.49 -8.53 -20.40
CA LEU A 417 1.55 -7.23 -21.04
C LEU A 417 2.22 -6.26 -20.09
N ASP A 418 3.45 -5.89 -20.40
CA ASP A 418 4.21 -4.81 -19.76
C ASP A 418 4.94 -3.98 -20.84
N ASP A 419 5.90 -3.13 -20.44
CA ASP A 419 6.65 -2.28 -21.36
C ASP A 419 7.83 -3.02 -22.04
N ASP A 420 8.12 -4.27 -21.65
CA ASP A 420 9.17 -5.12 -22.23
C ASP A 420 8.59 -6.03 -23.32
N THR A 421 8.60 -5.51 -24.56
CA THR A 421 8.08 -6.24 -25.73
C THR A 421 8.86 -7.50 -26.10
N GLU A 422 10.04 -7.72 -25.52
CA GLU A 422 10.87 -8.91 -25.75
C GLU A 422 10.65 -10.00 -24.69
N ARG A 423 9.82 -9.75 -23.67
CA ARG A 423 9.55 -10.69 -22.58
C ARG A 423 8.95 -12.00 -23.15
N PRO A 424 9.54 -13.18 -22.83
CA PRO A 424 9.07 -14.45 -23.38
C PRO A 424 7.64 -14.79 -22.89
N PRO A 425 6.89 -15.62 -23.64
CA PRO A 425 5.60 -16.12 -23.20
C PRO A 425 5.74 -16.92 -21.90
N LEU A 426 4.71 -16.87 -21.06
CA LEU A 426 4.63 -17.73 -19.86
C LEU A 426 4.42 -19.20 -20.23
N ALA A 427 3.65 -19.47 -21.28
CA ALA A 427 3.29 -20.81 -21.76
C ALA A 427 2.55 -20.77 -23.11
N GLY A 428 2.34 -21.94 -23.73
CA GLY A 428 1.49 -22.14 -24.91
C GLY A 428 2.11 -23.09 -25.93
N PRO A 429 1.46 -23.33 -27.10
CA PRO A 429 0.16 -22.79 -27.50
C PRO A 429 -1.02 -23.58 -26.93
N ALA A 430 -2.07 -22.84 -26.60
CA ALA A 430 -3.32 -23.30 -25.96
C ALA A 430 -4.53 -22.49 -26.46
N ASP A 431 -5.74 -22.82 -26.02
CA ASP A 431 -7.00 -22.19 -26.45
C ASP A 431 -7.75 -21.49 -25.31
N GLU A 432 -7.58 -21.97 -24.07
CA GLU A 432 -8.17 -21.37 -22.87
C GLU A 432 -7.24 -21.39 -21.65
N LEU A 433 -7.32 -20.34 -20.83
CA LEU A 433 -6.81 -20.28 -19.47
C LEU A 433 -8.00 -20.43 -18.51
N ARG A 434 -7.93 -21.37 -17.57
CA ARG A 434 -9.04 -21.74 -16.69
C ARG A 434 -8.63 -21.79 -15.22
N VAL A 435 -9.40 -21.12 -14.36
CA VAL A 435 -9.28 -21.21 -12.90
C VAL A 435 -10.20 -22.33 -12.38
N GLN A 436 -9.65 -23.22 -11.57
CA GLN A 436 -10.36 -24.29 -10.86
C GLN A 436 -10.05 -24.22 -9.36
N ASN A 437 -10.67 -25.09 -8.57
CA ASN A 437 -10.41 -25.15 -7.12
C ASN A 437 -8.91 -25.46 -6.87
N GLY A 438 -8.22 -24.51 -6.27
CA GLY A 438 -6.81 -24.52 -5.92
C GLY A 438 -5.84 -24.12 -7.05
N GLU A 439 -6.28 -24.01 -8.30
CA GLU A 439 -5.36 -24.09 -9.45
C GLU A 439 -5.73 -23.21 -10.65
N ILE A 440 -4.70 -22.89 -11.44
CA ILE A 440 -4.80 -22.25 -12.75
C ILE A 440 -4.20 -23.17 -13.82
N LEU A 441 -4.97 -23.42 -14.88
CA LEU A 441 -4.64 -24.36 -15.95
C LEU A 441 -4.66 -23.64 -17.30
N LEU A 442 -3.73 -23.98 -18.19
CA LEU A 442 -3.75 -23.58 -19.59
C LEU A 442 -4.00 -24.84 -20.45
N LEU A 443 -5.05 -24.81 -21.27
CA LEU A 443 -5.64 -25.97 -21.93
C LEU A 443 -5.82 -25.73 -23.44
N ARG A 444 -5.59 -26.77 -24.24
CA ARG A 444 -6.00 -26.80 -25.66
C ARG A 444 -7.48 -27.15 -25.80
N ALA A 445 -8.05 -26.88 -26.98
CA ALA A 445 -9.46 -27.12 -27.31
C ALA A 445 -9.90 -28.61 -27.20
N ASP A 446 -8.96 -29.56 -27.23
CA ASP A 446 -9.22 -30.99 -26.99
C ASP A 446 -9.18 -31.40 -25.50
N GLY A 447 -8.87 -30.46 -24.60
CA GLY A 447 -8.71 -30.68 -23.17
C GLY A 447 -7.28 -31.01 -22.72
N THR A 448 -6.28 -31.02 -23.63
CA THR A 448 -4.88 -31.26 -23.28
C THR A 448 -4.34 -30.13 -22.39
N LEU A 449 -3.86 -30.48 -21.20
CA LEU A 449 -3.20 -29.56 -20.27
C LEU A 449 -1.76 -29.30 -20.73
N VAL A 450 -1.40 -28.03 -20.93
CA VAL A 450 -0.04 -27.63 -21.34
C VAL A 450 0.75 -26.93 -20.23
N TRP A 451 0.07 -26.29 -19.28
CA TRP A 451 0.71 -25.55 -18.18
C TRP A 451 -0.22 -25.46 -16.96
N ARG A 452 0.36 -25.48 -15.76
CA ARG A 452 -0.35 -25.52 -14.47
C ARG A 452 0.45 -24.73 -13.43
N ASN A 453 -0.19 -23.77 -12.76
CA ASN A 453 0.36 -23.04 -11.60
C ASN A 453 1.82 -22.53 -11.76
N GLY A 454 2.24 -22.11 -12.96
CA GLY A 454 3.61 -21.66 -13.22
C GLY A 454 4.46 -22.61 -14.06
N GLU A 455 4.14 -23.90 -14.10
CA GLU A 455 4.99 -24.95 -14.67
C GLU A 455 4.40 -25.53 -15.97
N GLU A 456 5.26 -25.79 -16.96
CA GLU A 456 4.87 -26.55 -18.17
C GLU A 456 4.62 -28.02 -17.83
N VAL A 457 3.57 -28.59 -18.41
CA VAL A 457 3.23 -30.01 -18.24
C VAL A 457 3.85 -30.80 -19.39
N THR A 458 4.96 -31.49 -19.09
CA THR A 458 5.58 -32.40 -20.04
C THR A 458 4.71 -33.64 -20.27
N GLU A 459 4.46 -33.99 -21.54
CA GLU A 459 3.79 -35.24 -21.89
C GLU A 459 4.61 -36.43 -21.37
N THR A 460 3.95 -37.37 -20.71
CA THR A 460 4.58 -38.53 -20.04
C THR A 460 5.24 -39.48 -21.04
N GLY A 461 6.46 -39.15 -21.48
CA GLY A 461 7.14 -39.90 -22.54
C GLY A 461 8.57 -39.45 -22.92
N ALA A 462 9.04 -38.28 -22.45
CA ALA A 462 10.43 -37.85 -22.61
C ALA A 462 11.18 -37.92 -21.27
N ALA A 463 12.46 -38.33 -21.31
CA ALA A 463 13.26 -38.52 -20.11
C ALA A 463 13.45 -37.21 -19.33
N ALA A 464 13.34 -37.27 -18.01
CA ALA A 464 13.50 -36.12 -17.14
C ALA A 464 14.87 -35.46 -17.36
N GLN A 465 14.83 -34.24 -17.89
CA GLN A 465 15.95 -33.31 -17.82
C GLN A 465 15.89 -32.71 -16.42
N GLU A 466 17.00 -32.75 -15.66
CA GLU A 466 16.99 -32.28 -14.26
C GLU A 466 16.53 -30.82 -14.20
N PRO A 467 15.66 -30.47 -13.23
CA PRO A 467 15.13 -29.11 -13.14
C PRO A 467 16.28 -28.14 -12.93
N ALA A 468 16.29 -27.05 -13.68
CA ALA A 468 17.19 -25.93 -13.41
C ALA A 468 16.90 -25.44 -11.97
N GLU A 469 17.93 -25.34 -11.13
CA GLU A 469 17.76 -24.89 -9.76
C GLU A 469 17.19 -23.47 -9.77
N ASP A 470 16.05 -23.29 -9.10
CA ASP A 470 15.39 -22.00 -8.91
C ASP A 470 16.30 -21.10 -8.04
N PHE A 471 17.11 -20.30 -8.73
CA PHE A 471 18.08 -19.40 -8.13
C PHE A 471 17.43 -18.34 -7.24
N GLU A 472 16.20 -17.91 -7.54
CA GLU A 472 15.48 -16.92 -6.73
C GLU A 472 14.99 -17.56 -5.43
N ALA A 473 14.31 -18.70 -5.48
CA ALA A 473 13.88 -19.43 -4.28
C ALA A 473 15.08 -19.94 -3.44
N TRP A 474 16.21 -20.23 -4.09
CA TRP A 474 17.49 -20.53 -3.43
C TRP A 474 18.05 -19.31 -2.69
N MET A 475 18.11 -18.14 -3.34
CA MET A 475 18.57 -16.89 -2.71
C MET A 475 17.66 -16.39 -1.58
N GLU A 476 16.33 -16.49 -1.72
CA GLU A 476 15.39 -16.08 -0.67
C GLU A 476 15.57 -16.91 0.61
N LYS A 477 15.70 -18.23 0.49
CA LYS A 477 15.99 -19.13 1.62
C LYS A 477 17.32 -18.84 2.29
N LEU A 478 18.33 -18.44 1.52
CA LEU A 478 19.69 -18.20 2.02
C LEU A 478 19.81 -16.86 2.77
N THR A 479 18.98 -15.88 2.43
CA THR A 479 19.14 -14.48 2.85
C THR A 479 18.04 -13.96 3.79
N GLY A 480 16.89 -14.62 3.85
CA GLY A 480 15.87 -14.38 4.88
C GLY A 480 15.28 -12.96 4.89
N LEU A 481 15.11 -12.37 3.70
CA LEU A 481 14.50 -11.03 3.48
C LEU A 481 15.31 -9.85 4.05
N HIS A 482 16.64 -9.88 3.90
CA HIS A 482 17.52 -8.73 4.19
C HIS A 482 18.38 -8.36 2.98
N TYR A 483 18.64 -7.06 2.79
CA TYR A 483 19.45 -6.55 1.68
C TYR A 483 20.90 -7.04 1.73
N TYR A 484 21.40 -7.57 0.62
CA TYR A 484 22.77 -8.03 0.42
C TYR A 484 23.35 -7.48 -0.89
N CYS A 485 24.66 -7.52 -1.02
CA CYS A 485 25.34 -7.41 -2.32
C CYS A 485 25.89 -8.80 -2.66
N ALA A 486 25.34 -9.44 -3.69
CA ALA A 486 26.01 -10.57 -4.32
C ALA A 486 27.19 -10.04 -5.15
N ALA A 487 28.32 -10.72 -5.09
CA ALA A 487 29.51 -10.42 -5.88
C ALA A 487 29.96 -11.71 -6.55
N VAL A 488 30.34 -11.61 -7.81
CA VAL A 488 30.23 -12.72 -8.73
C VAL A 488 31.52 -12.82 -9.59
N VAL A 489 32.18 -13.99 -9.57
CA VAL A 489 33.50 -14.32 -10.21
C VAL A 489 33.45 -15.37 -11.37
N HIS A 490 33.80 -14.95 -12.60
CA HIS A 490 33.83 -15.83 -13.81
C HIS A 490 35.13 -16.58 -14.04
N ASP A 491 35.11 -17.48 -15.03
CA ASP A 491 36.27 -18.09 -15.70
C ASP A 491 37.28 -18.77 -14.75
N THR A 492 36.76 -19.36 -13.67
CA THR A 492 37.54 -20.02 -12.64
C THR A 492 36.72 -21.15 -12.01
N THR A 493 37.37 -22.11 -11.35
CA THR A 493 36.62 -23.09 -10.54
C THR A 493 36.18 -22.45 -9.22
N PRO A 494 35.08 -22.91 -8.56
CA PRO A 494 34.68 -22.40 -7.25
C PRO A 494 35.79 -22.49 -6.20
N ASP A 495 36.52 -23.60 -6.16
CA ASP A 495 37.70 -23.79 -5.29
C ASP A 495 38.76 -22.72 -5.56
N ASP A 496 39.11 -22.45 -6.82
CA ASP A 496 40.06 -21.38 -7.18
C ASP A 496 39.54 -19.98 -6.80
N ALA A 497 38.22 -19.73 -6.93
CA ALA A 497 37.60 -18.47 -6.51
C ALA A 497 37.72 -18.28 -4.99
N LEU A 498 37.38 -19.31 -4.21
CA LEU A 498 37.48 -19.31 -2.75
C LEU A 498 38.93 -19.11 -2.28
N VAL A 499 39.90 -19.78 -2.91
CA VAL A 499 41.34 -19.58 -2.60
C VAL A 499 41.78 -18.14 -2.93
N ARG A 500 41.34 -17.57 -4.06
CA ARG A 500 41.62 -16.15 -4.41
C ARG A 500 40.96 -15.15 -3.44
N LEU A 501 39.84 -15.53 -2.84
CA LEU A 501 39.16 -14.77 -1.77
C LEU A 501 39.76 -15.03 -0.36
N GLY A 502 40.80 -15.86 -0.26
CA GLY A 502 41.57 -16.09 0.97
C GLY A 502 41.13 -17.30 1.80
N ALA A 503 40.32 -18.21 1.26
CA ALA A 503 40.03 -19.49 1.91
C ALA A 503 41.27 -20.40 1.93
N ASP A 504 41.47 -21.12 3.03
CA ASP A 504 42.48 -22.17 3.14
C ASP A 504 42.07 -23.37 2.25
N PRO A 505 42.89 -23.77 1.25
CA PRO A 505 42.58 -24.91 0.39
C PRO A 505 42.29 -26.22 1.15
N GLY A 506 42.86 -26.40 2.35
CA GLY A 506 42.60 -27.57 3.19
C GLY A 506 41.21 -27.60 3.84
N GLN A 507 40.45 -26.50 3.75
CA GLN A 507 39.12 -26.34 4.35
C GLN A 507 37.99 -26.25 3.32
N ILE A 508 38.30 -26.08 2.03
CA ILE A 508 37.32 -26.11 0.93
C ILE A 508 36.81 -27.55 0.76
N ARG A 509 35.49 -27.73 0.72
CA ARG A 509 34.82 -29.04 0.59
C ARG A 509 33.49 -28.89 -0.10
N THR A 510 33.20 -29.79 -1.04
CA THR A 510 31.83 -30.02 -1.55
C THR A 510 31.01 -30.77 -0.50
N GLY A 511 29.75 -30.36 -0.31
CA GLY A 511 28.83 -30.98 0.65
C GLY A 511 27.39 -30.59 0.36
N THR A 512 26.44 -31.19 1.09
CA THR A 512 25.01 -30.89 0.96
C THR A 512 24.58 -29.68 1.79
N TRP A 513 23.36 -29.20 1.58
CA TRP A 513 22.76 -28.13 2.40
C TRP A 513 22.71 -28.48 3.90
N ASP A 514 22.46 -29.74 4.25
CA ASP A 514 22.47 -30.20 5.65
C ASP A 514 23.88 -30.19 6.25
N ASP A 515 24.92 -30.44 5.45
CA ASP A 515 26.33 -30.30 5.89
C ASP A 515 26.68 -28.84 6.19
N LEU A 516 26.26 -27.91 5.31
CA LEU A 516 26.45 -26.47 5.47
C LEU A 516 25.69 -25.91 6.69
N LEU A 517 24.41 -26.26 6.84
CA LEU A 517 23.60 -25.90 8.01
C LEU A 517 24.23 -26.43 9.30
N THR A 518 24.68 -27.69 9.30
CA THR A 518 25.36 -28.30 10.44
C THR A 518 26.63 -27.52 10.80
N GLN A 519 27.52 -27.25 9.85
CA GLN A 519 28.73 -26.46 10.11
C GLN A 519 28.43 -25.05 10.63
N SER A 520 27.44 -24.34 10.05
CA SER A 520 27.06 -22.99 10.49
C SER A 520 26.55 -22.97 11.95
N GLN A 521 25.83 -24.01 12.38
CA GLN A 521 25.34 -24.17 13.74
C GLN A 521 26.47 -24.52 14.73
N TYR A 522 27.46 -25.31 14.30
CA TYR A 522 28.68 -25.57 15.08
C TYR A 522 29.53 -24.30 15.26
N ALA A 523 29.74 -23.52 14.20
CA ALA A 523 30.46 -22.24 14.27
C ALA A 523 29.77 -21.23 15.21
N ARG A 524 28.43 -21.11 15.13
CA ARG A 524 27.64 -20.26 16.06
C ARG A 524 27.71 -20.73 17.52
N ARG A 525 27.92 -22.02 17.80
CA ARG A 525 28.15 -22.53 19.17
C ARG A 525 29.55 -22.22 19.69
N LEU A 526 30.57 -22.21 18.81
CA LEU A 526 31.95 -21.86 19.15
C LEU A 526 32.19 -20.34 19.35
N HIS A 527 31.25 -19.49 18.93
CA HIS A 527 31.30 -18.03 19.12
C HIS A 527 30.42 -17.49 20.25
N ARG A 528 30.07 -18.32 21.24
CA ARG A 528 29.58 -17.81 22.53
C ARG A 528 30.77 -17.21 23.30
N PRO A 529 30.83 -15.88 23.55
CA PRO A 529 31.94 -15.32 24.30
C PRO A 529 31.87 -15.79 25.76
N VAL A 530 32.89 -16.52 26.19
CA VAL A 530 33.19 -16.66 27.62
C VAL A 530 33.46 -15.25 28.14
N ARG A 531 32.69 -14.82 29.15
CA ARG A 531 33.00 -13.59 29.87
C ARG A 531 34.31 -13.78 30.61
N ASP A 532 35.36 -13.08 30.18
CA ASP A 532 36.53 -12.86 31.03
C ASP A 532 36.94 -11.38 31.07
N ARG A 533 37.57 -10.99 32.17
CA ARG A 533 37.84 -9.61 32.60
C ARG A 533 39.31 -9.24 32.40
N SER A 534 39.64 -8.55 31.31
CA SER A 534 40.76 -7.58 31.27
C SER A 534 40.72 -6.83 29.94
N GLY A 535 41.20 -5.58 29.91
CA GLY A 535 41.02 -4.71 28.74
C GLY A 535 42.33 -4.19 28.14
N SER A 536 42.29 -3.95 26.83
CA SER A 536 43.16 -3.02 26.09
C SER A 536 42.56 -2.69 24.71
N ARG A 537 42.97 -1.57 24.11
CA ARG A 537 42.50 -0.93 22.85
C ARG A 537 43.75 -0.70 21.95
N PRO A 538 43.69 -0.11 20.72
CA PRO A 538 42.65 0.00 19.67
C PRO A 538 43.14 -0.81 18.42
N PRO A 539 43.45 -0.31 17.17
CA PRO A 539 42.85 0.72 16.29
C PRO A 539 42.67 0.33 14.78
N ARG A 540 41.78 1.08 14.06
CA ARG A 540 41.87 1.62 12.65
C ARG A 540 42.21 0.70 11.43
N ALA A 541 41.72 0.92 10.20
CA ALA A 541 40.72 1.85 9.61
C ALA A 541 40.26 1.35 8.20
N ALA A 542 39.22 1.98 7.61
CA ALA A 542 38.65 1.76 6.26
C ALA A 542 39.36 2.64 5.17
N PRO A 543 38.91 2.81 3.88
CA PRO A 543 37.69 2.33 3.19
C PRO A 543 37.73 1.96 1.65
N ALA A 544 36.65 1.31 1.19
CA ALA A 544 35.88 1.39 -0.09
C ALA A 544 36.51 1.64 -1.51
N ARG A 545 36.02 0.88 -2.52
CA ARG A 545 35.56 1.38 -3.86
C ARG A 545 34.74 0.36 -4.68
N THR A 546 34.02 0.84 -5.71
CA THR A 546 32.93 0.21 -6.49
C THR A 546 33.29 -0.16 -7.94
N VAL A 547 32.49 -1.02 -8.63
CA VAL A 547 31.88 -0.86 -10.00
C VAL A 547 31.67 -2.18 -10.83
N ARG A 548 30.41 -2.41 -11.26
CA ARG A 548 29.81 -3.11 -12.46
C ARG A 548 30.07 -4.59 -12.86
N GLU A 549 28.98 -5.37 -12.73
CA GLU A 549 28.16 -6.09 -13.77
C GLU A 549 28.76 -7.08 -14.80
N GLY A 550 28.18 -8.29 -14.82
CA GLY A 550 28.20 -9.32 -15.88
C GLY A 550 28.13 -10.75 -15.30
N GLU A 551 27.13 -11.57 -15.64
CA GLU A 551 26.77 -12.91 -15.07
C GLU A 551 27.12 -14.10 -16.03
N PRO A 552 27.03 -15.44 -15.68
CA PRO A 552 26.45 -16.14 -14.49
C PRO A 552 27.33 -17.22 -13.73
N TYR A 553 26.77 -17.90 -12.71
CA TYR A 553 27.52 -18.38 -11.51
C TYR A 553 27.60 -19.87 -11.13
N ARG A 554 28.63 -20.20 -10.32
CA ARG A 554 28.68 -21.32 -9.34
C ARG A 554 29.26 -20.84 -8.00
N THR A 555 28.75 -21.35 -6.89
CA THR A 555 29.15 -21.05 -5.50
C THR A 555 30.33 -21.86 -5.00
#